data_AF-A0A0F3KZL2-F1
#
_entry.id   AF-A0A0F3KZL2-F1
#
_cell.length_a   1.000
_cell.length_b   1.000
_cell.length_c   1.000
_cell.angle_alpha   90.00
_cell.angle_beta   90.00
_cell.angle_gamma   90.00
#
_symmetry.space_group_name_H-M   'P 1'
#
loop_
_entity.id
_entity.type
_entity.pdbx_description
1 polymer ?
#
loop_
_entity_poly.entity_id
_entity_poly.type
_entity_poly.pdbx_seq_one_letter_code
_entity_poly.pdbx_strand_id
1 'polypeptide(L)' 'MIRLVTHDYTDLQDDTSAGEALVTFVACAHAMLDSTTPEEQRRRLEPRLLAQLPTLRALGVFELFDVRNPALAALLADEE' A
#
# COMPACT_ATOMS: atom_id res chain seq x y z
N MET A 1 22.12 -29.39 14.63
CA MET A 1 21.13 -29.81 13.62
C MET A 1 20.15 -28.66 13.46
N ILE A 2 20.46 -27.72 12.56
CA ILE A 2 19.63 -26.52 12.36
C ILE A 2 18.52 -26.93 11.39
N ARG A 3 17.29 -27.02 11.89
CA ARG A 3 16.10 -27.28 11.08
C ARG A 3 15.75 -25.96 10.38
N LEU A 4 16.14 -25.82 9.10
CA LEU A 4 15.56 -24.77 8.26
C LEU A 4 14.07 -25.07 8.13
N VAL A 5 13.26 -24.29 8.82
CA VAL A 5 11.83 -24.17 8.55
C VAL A 5 11.74 -23.38 7.25
N THR A 6 11.78 -24.07 6.11
CA THR A 6 11.26 -23.53 4.87
C THR A 6 9.79 -23.27 5.13
N HIS A 7 9.41 -22.01 5.38
CA HIS A 7 8.01 -21.62 5.31
C HIS A 7 7.52 -22.06 3.93
N ASP A 8 6.50 -22.90 3.91
CA ASP A 8 5.79 -23.29 2.70
C ASP A 8 5.30 -22.00 2.01
N TYR A 9 5.91 -21.64 0.89
CA TYR A 9 5.47 -20.57 -0.02
C TYR A 9 4.20 -20.96 -0.80
N THR A 10 3.34 -21.80 -0.22
CA THR A 10 2.13 -22.31 -0.87
C THR A 10 0.94 -21.38 -0.68
N ASP A 11 1.08 -20.34 0.16
CA ASP A 11 0.08 -19.28 0.40
C ASP A 11 0.08 -18.13 -0.64
N LEU A 12 0.87 -18.27 -1.72
CA LEU A 12 1.07 -17.22 -2.73
C LEU A 12 -0.21 -16.80 -3.52
N GLN A 13 -1.32 -17.52 -3.37
CA GLN A 13 -2.60 -17.14 -3.98
C GLN A 13 -3.28 -15.97 -3.25
N ASP A 14 -3.22 -15.91 -1.91
CA ASP A 14 -3.63 -14.71 -1.16
C ASP A 14 -2.60 -13.59 -1.32
N ASP A 15 -1.32 -13.95 -1.46
CA ASP A 15 -0.19 -13.04 -1.67
C ASP A 15 -0.29 -12.30 -3.03
N THR A 16 -0.95 -12.89 -4.03
CA THR A 16 -1.25 -12.17 -5.29
C THR A 16 -2.19 -11.00 -5.05
N SER A 17 -3.21 -11.17 -4.20
CA SER A 17 -4.15 -10.09 -3.86
C SER A 17 -3.48 -9.00 -3.01
N ALA A 18 -2.57 -9.41 -2.13
CA ALA A 18 -1.84 -8.50 -1.26
C ALA A 18 -0.78 -7.69 -2.06
N GLY A 19 -0.10 -8.35 -2.99
CA GLY A 19 0.77 -7.71 -3.97
C GLY A 19 0.02 -6.77 -4.91
N GLU A 20 -1.18 -7.14 -5.36
CA GLU A 20 -2.04 -6.27 -6.17
C GLU A 20 -2.51 -5.04 -5.39
N ALA A 21 -2.83 -5.19 -4.10
CA ALA A 21 -3.16 -4.08 -3.21
C ALA A 21 -1.99 -3.10 -3.07
N LEU A 22 -0.75 -3.61 -2.94
CA LEU A 22 0.46 -2.79 -2.91
C LEU A 22 0.71 -2.06 -4.23
N VAL A 23 0.61 -2.76 -5.37
CA VAL A 23 0.75 -2.13 -6.69
C VAL A 23 -0.30 -1.04 -6.88
N THR A 24 -1.56 -1.31 -6.50
CA THR A 24 -2.66 -0.35 -6.60
C THR A 24 -2.41 0.87 -5.72
N PHE A 25 -1.96 0.67 -4.49
CA PHE A 25 -1.63 1.75 -3.57
C PHE A 25 -0.51 2.64 -4.12
N VAL A 26 0.59 2.04 -4.56
CA VAL A 26 1.74 2.77 -5.10
C VAL A 26 1.35 3.54 -6.36
N ALA A 27 0.57 2.94 -7.26
CA ALA A 27 0.08 3.61 -8.46
C ALA A 27 -0.82 4.81 -8.13
N CYS A 28 -1.77 4.64 -7.19
CA CYS A 28 -2.64 5.73 -6.74
C CYS A 28 -1.82 6.84 -6.05
N ALA A 29 -0.87 6.48 -5.20
CA ALA A 29 -0.01 7.43 -4.48
C ALA A 29 0.82 8.26 -5.46
N HIS A 30 1.47 7.63 -6.44
CA HIS A 30 2.22 8.35 -7.47
C HIS A 30 1.33 9.29 -8.28
N ALA A 31 0.16 8.82 -8.73
CA ALA A 31 -0.77 9.66 -9.47
C ALA A 31 -1.31 10.82 -8.61
N MET A 32 -1.49 10.63 -7.30
CA MET A 32 -1.87 11.71 -6.38
C MET A 32 -0.74 12.70 -6.11
N LEU A 33 0.52 12.27 -6.14
CA LEU A 33 1.68 13.13 -5.93
C LEU A 33 2.12 13.87 -7.19
N ASP A 34 1.73 13.40 -8.36
CA ASP A 34 2.00 14.04 -9.63
C ASP A 34 1.22 15.37 -9.76
N SER A 35 1.95 16.46 -9.99
CA SER A 35 1.39 17.81 -10.19
C SER A 35 0.61 17.96 -11.48
N THR A 36 0.77 17.03 -12.43
CA THR A 36 0.07 17.02 -13.72
C THR A 36 -1.27 16.29 -13.65
N THR A 37 -1.52 15.52 -12.59
CA THR A 37 -2.80 14.84 -12.40
C THR A 37 -3.90 15.84 -12.04
N PRO A 38 -5.00 15.89 -12.81
CA PRO A 38 -6.13 16.77 -12.52
C PRO A 38 -6.70 16.53 -11.12
N GLU A 39 -7.12 17.59 -10.44
CA GLU A 39 -7.66 17.51 -9.08
C GLU A 39 -8.85 16.54 -8.98
N GLU A 40 -9.75 16.57 -9.97
CA GLU A 40 -10.90 15.65 -10.02
C GLU A 40 -10.46 14.18 -10.07
N GLN A 41 -9.37 13.89 -10.78
CA GLN A 41 -8.82 12.54 -10.84
C GLN A 41 -8.15 12.16 -9.52
N ARG A 42 -7.44 13.08 -8.86
CA ARG A 42 -6.85 12.85 -7.53
C ARG A 42 -7.92 12.50 -6.50
N ARG A 43 -9.04 13.23 -6.47
CA ARG A 43 -10.19 12.96 -5.58
C ARG A 43 -10.82 11.58 -5.79
N ARG A 44 -10.78 11.04 -7.02
CA ARG A 44 -11.27 9.68 -7.32
C ARG A 44 -10.27 8.58 -6.93
N LEU A 45 -8.98 8.91 -6.86
CA LEU A 45 -7.92 7.98 -6.50
C LEU A 45 -7.78 7.83 -4.98
N GLU A 46 -8.02 8.89 -4.23
CA GLU A 46 -7.96 8.91 -2.77
C GLU A 46 -8.75 7.77 -2.11
N PRO A 47 -10.07 7.58 -2.36
CA PRO A 47 -10.81 6.47 -1.74
C PRO A 47 -10.30 5.09 -2.17
N ARG A 48 -9.76 4.97 -3.39
CA ARG A 48 -9.18 3.71 -3.88
C ARG A 48 -7.86 3.38 -3.17
N LEU A 49 -7.06 4.40 -2.90
CA LEU A 49 -5.81 4.29 -2.15
C LEU A 49 -6.09 3.89 -0.69
N LEU A 50 -7.03 4.57 -0.04
CA LEU A 50 -7.41 4.30 1.35
C LEU A 50 -8.00 2.90 1.53
N ALA A 51 -8.76 2.41 0.55
CA ALA A 51 -9.29 1.04 0.57
C ALA A 51 -8.20 -0.06 0.62
N GLN A 52 -6.96 0.24 0.22
CA GLN A 52 -5.84 -0.73 0.30
C GLN A 52 -5.12 -0.71 1.65
N LEU A 53 -5.36 0.31 2.50
CA LEU A 53 -4.67 0.46 3.77
C LEU A 53 -4.81 -0.74 4.70
N PRO A 54 -5.99 -1.36 4.88
CA PRO A 54 -6.13 -2.53 5.75
C PRO A 54 -5.21 -3.68 5.33
N THR A 55 -5.13 -3.95 4.03
CA THR A 55 -4.26 -5.00 3.47
C THR A 55 -2.78 -4.65 3.68
N LEU A 56 -2.38 -3.40 3.46
CA LEU A 56 -1.00 -2.95 3.65
C LEU A 56 -0.55 -2.94 5.11
N ARG A 57 -1.46 -2.60 6.03
CA ARG A 57 -1.23 -2.69 7.47
C ARG A 57 -1.08 -4.15 7.89
N ALA A 58 -1.93 -5.05 7.40
CA ALA A 58 -1.80 -6.49 7.66
C ALA A 58 -0.48 -7.08 7.13
N LEU A 59 0.03 -6.54 6.01
CA LEU A 59 1.36 -6.88 5.47
C LEU A 59 2.53 -6.27 6.25
N GLY A 60 2.30 -5.35 7.18
CA GLY A 60 3.35 -4.65 7.93
C GLY A 60 4.20 -3.70 7.07
N VAL A 61 3.72 -3.26 5.91
CA VAL A 61 4.51 -2.43 4.97
C VAL A 61 4.97 -1.14 5.64
N PHE A 62 4.11 -0.50 6.44
CA PHE A 62 4.42 0.74 7.14
C PHE A 62 5.32 0.55 8.38
N GLU A 63 5.53 -0.68 8.84
CA GLU A 63 6.51 -0.99 9.89
C GLU A 63 7.93 -1.12 9.31
N LEU A 64 8.02 -1.45 8.02
CA LEU A 64 9.28 -1.66 7.31
C LEU A 64 9.72 -0.45 6.48
N PHE A 65 8.77 0.32 5.96
CA PHE A 65 9.01 1.42 5.04
C PHE A 65 8.32 2.70 5.49
N ASP A 66 9.02 3.82 5.30
CA ASP A 66 8.55 5.13 5.72
C ASP A 66 7.98 5.95 4.54
N VAL A 67 6.88 6.66 4.76
CA VAL A 67 6.24 7.49 3.72
C VAL A 67 6.93 8.84 3.65
N ARG A 68 7.79 9.02 2.64
CA ARG A 68 8.62 10.23 2.50
C ARG A 68 7.86 11.51 2.19
N ASN A 69 6.68 11.42 1.61
CA ASN A 69 5.89 12.61 1.29
C ASN A 69 5.04 13.00 2.51
N PRO A 70 5.23 14.21 3.07
CA PRO A 70 4.57 14.58 4.33
C PRO A 70 3.05 14.73 4.18
N ALA A 71 2.55 15.19 3.03
CA ALA A 71 1.12 15.31 2.78
C ALA A 71 0.45 13.94 2.65
N LEU A 72 1.13 12.99 1.98
CA LEU A 72 0.65 11.62 1.91
C LEU A 72 0.69 10.95 3.29
N ALA A 73 1.78 11.13 4.05
CA ALA A 73 1.89 10.57 5.41
C ALA A 73 0.76 11.07 6.33
N ALA A 74 0.45 12.37 6.29
CA ALA A 74 -0.67 12.94 7.03
C ALA A 74 -2.01 12.32 6.64
N LEU A 75 -2.26 12.16 5.33
CA LEU A 75 -3.47 11.52 4.82
C LEU A 75 -3.64 10.08 5.34
N LEU A 76 -2.57 9.28 5.41
CA LEU A 76 -2.69 7.90 5.90
C LEU A 76 -2.91 7.83 7.41
N ALA A 77 -2.37 8.81 8.16
CA ALA A 77 -2.52 8.91 9.61
C ALA A 77 -3.93 9.36 10.03
N ASP A 78 -4.67 10.03 9.15
CA ASP A 78 -6.07 10.39 9.42
C ASP A 78 -7.01 9.16 9.40
N GLU A 79 -6.57 8.05 8.80
CA GLU A 79 -7.33 6.80 8.62
C GLU A 79 -6.84 5.70 9.59
N GLU A 80 -6.41 6.09 10.81
CA GLU A 80 -6.09 5.20 11.93
C GLU A 80 -7.31 4.76 12.75
#